data_AF-A0A317CE66-F1
#
_entry.id   AF-A0A317CE66-F1
#
_cell.length_a   1.000
_cell.length_b   1.000
_cell.length_c   1.000
_cell.angle_alpha   90.00
_cell.angle_beta   90.00
_cell.angle_gamma   90.00
#
_symmetry.space_group_name_H-M   'P 1'
#
loop_
_entity.id
_entity.type
_entity.pdbx_description
1 polymer ?
#
loop_
_entity_poly.entity_id
_entity_poly.type
_entity_poly.pdbx_seq_one_letter_code
_entity_poly.pdbx_strand_id
1 'polypeptide(L)'
;MQIKKKYQLEKPSNFDRIKNFFGFFVIYPFEQTLLDCLQDRLSVEEREILCHQIGRFTVVRRLFRHLGIQGAYGFTNFHTFRFGKNISGKLQKKTFANKDEEVLLATARVTHAKGEINIQFWIVRGIFFSIEYRSAQHQYHPLSSFDIVDIVVWPNK
;
A
#
# COMPACT_ATOMS: atom_id res chain seq x y z
N MET A 1 -13.40 13.91 14.76
CA MET A 1 -12.29 14.88 14.62
C MET A 1 -11.30 14.33 13.60
N GLN A 2 -11.30 14.84 12.36
CA GLN A 2 -10.38 14.37 11.31
C GLN A 2 -9.04 15.09 11.49
N ILE A 3 -7.98 14.34 11.80
CA ILE A 3 -6.63 14.88 11.94
C ILE A 3 -6.02 14.94 10.54
N LYS A 4 -6.02 16.13 9.93
CA LYS A 4 -5.28 16.38 8.68
C LYS A 4 -3.80 16.52 9.02
N LYS A 5 -2.98 15.56 8.61
CA LYS A 5 -1.52 15.59 8.75
C LYS A 5 -0.91 15.83 7.36
N LYS A 6 -0.11 16.90 7.26
CA LYS A 6 0.55 17.31 6.01
C LYS A 6 1.89 16.62 5.87
N TYR A 7 2.09 15.92 4.75
CA TYR A 7 3.31 15.19 4.45
C TYR A 7 4.11 15.90 3.35
N GLN A 8 5.42 15.99 3.57
CA GLN A 8 6.37 16.40 2.54
C GLN A 8 7.05 15.16 1.98
N LEU A 9 7.33 15.16 0.67
CA LEU A 9 8.14 14.09 0.05
C LEU A 9 9.58 14.25 0.54
N GLU A 10 9.97 13.50 1.57
CA GLU A 10 11.34 13.50 2.06
C GLU A 10 12.27 12.75 1.10
N LYS A 11 13.53 13.20 1.01
CA LYS A 11 14.60 12.42 0.37
C LYS A 11 14.81 11.15 1.21
N PRO A 12 15.01 9.97 0.58
CA PRO A 12 15.20 8.73 1.32
C PRO A 12 16.35 8.85 2.33
N SER A 13 16.12 8.37 3.54
CA SER A 13 17.06 8.43 4.66
C SER A 13 18.27 7.51 4.43
N ASN A 14 19.35 7.67 5.21
CA ASN A 14 20.52 6.78 5.12
C ASN A 14 20.21 5.32 5.52
N PHE A 15 19.12 5.06 6.26
CA PHE A 15 18.65 3.70 6.56
C PHE A 15 17.96 3.04 5.35
N ASP A 16 17.35 3.84 4.47
CA ASP A 16 16.78 3.38 3.18
C ASP A 16 17.88 2.95 2.19
N ARG A 17 19.15 3.32 2.44
CA ARG A 17 20.29 2.92 1.60
C ARG A 17 20.81 1.51 1.92
N ILE A 18 20.70 1.04 3.16
CA ILE A 18 21.29 -0.24 3.59
C ILE A 18 20.41 -1.45 3.17
N LYS A 19 19.12 -1.23 2.88
CA LYS A 19 18.27 -2.23 2.24
C LYS A 19 18.52 -2.40 0.73
N ASN A 20 19.34 -1.58 0.07
CA ASN A 20 19.48 -1.59 -1.39
C ASN A 20 20.43 -2.66 -1.97
N PHE A 21 21.02 -3.54 -1.15
CA PHE A 21 22.09 -4.46 -1.61
C PHE A 21 21.69 -5.95 -1.72
N PHE A 22 20.47 -6.36 -1.32
CA PHE A 22 20.07 -7.78 -1.19
C PHE A 22 18.72 -8.16 -1.85
N GLY A 23 18.32 -7.50 -2.94
CA GLY A 23 17.08 -7.86 -3.65
C GLY A 23 15.79 -7.33 -2.99
N PHE A 24 15.85 -6.15 -2.38
CA PHE A 24 14.67 -5.46 -1.87
C PHE A 24 13.98 -4.67 -2.98
N PHE A 25 12.66 -4.77 -3.00
CA PHE A 25 11.78 -4.01 -3.88
C PHE A 25 11.75 -2.53 -3.44
N VAL A 26 11.75 -1.61 -4.39
CA VAL A 26 11.64 -0.17 -4.09
C VAL A 26 10.18 0.16 -3.80
N ILE A 27 9.85 0.57 -2.57
CA ILE A 27 8.59 1.22 -2.20
C ILE A 27 8.77 2.74 -2.36
N TYR A 28 7.80 3.44 -2.93
CA TYR A 28 7.85 4.89 -3.02
C TYR A 28 7.53 5.55 -1.67
N PRO A 29 8.10 6.72 -1.34
CA PRO A 29 7.82 7.40 -0.07
C PRO A 29 6.34 7.63 0.20
N PHE A 30 5.56 7.88 -0.86
CA PHE A 30 4.10 7.98 -0.79
C PHE A 30 3.45 6.67 -0.30
N GLU A 31 3.82 5.54 -0.90
CA GLU A 31 3.31 4.21 -0.52
C GLU A 31 3.75 3.82 0.89
N GLN A 32 4.97 4.16 1.27
CA GLN A 32 5.47 3.97 2.63
C GLN A 32 4.61 4.74 3.64
N THR A 33 4.34 6.02 3.37
CA THR A 33 3.49 6.87 4.22
C THR A 33 2.08 6.30 4.35
N LEU A 34 1.50 5.78 3.26
CA LEU A 34 0.19 5.13 3.28
C LEU A 34 0.19 3.87 4.16
N LEU A 35 1.22 3.03 4.03
CA LEU A 35 1.35 1.81 4.82
C LEU A 35 1.60 2.11 6.30
N ASP A 36 2.34 3.15 6.64
CA ASP A 36 2.56 3.57 8.03
C ASP A 36 1.26 4.08 8.64
N CYS A 37 0.52 4.91 7.93
CA CYS A 37 -0.76 5.41 8.42
C CYS A 37 -1.82 4.29 8.51
N LEU A 38 -1.76 3.27 7.63
CA LEU A 38 -2.60 2.08 7.75
C LEU A 38 -2.28 1.28 9.03
N GLN A 39 -0.99 1.07 9.32
CA GLN A 39 -0.54 0.37 10.53
C GLN A 39 -1.06 1.04 11.81
N ASP A 40 -1.14 2.37 11.84
CA ASP A 40 -1.69 3.12 12.98
C ASP A 40 -3.20 2.94 13.19
N ARG A 41 -3.92 2.45 12.17
CA ARG A 41 -5.38 2.21 12.22
C ARG A 41 -5.75 0.76 12.45
N LEU A 42 -4.84 -0.17 12.23
CA LEU A 42 -5.05 -1.59 12.45
C LEU A 42 -4.99 -1.93 13.94
N SER A 43 -5.64 -3.03 14.33
CA SER A 43 -5.41 -3.62 15.65
C SER A 43 -3.95 -4.08 15.80
N VAL A 44 -3.48 -4.27 17.03
CA VAL A 44 -2.10 -4.71 17.30
C VAL A 44 -1.76 -6.00 16.54
N GLU A 45 -2.69 -6.95 16.52
CA GLU A 45 -2.52 -8.25 15.87
C GLU A 45 -2.46 -8.13 14.34
N GLU A 46 -3.35 -7.34 13.74
CA GLU A 46 -3.35 -7.06 12.29
C GLU A 46 -2.12 -6.28 11.85
N ARG A 47 -1.66 -5.33 12.67
CA ARG A 47 -0.41 -4.60 12.42
C ARG A 47 0.78 -5.55 12.39
N GLU A 48 0.89 -6.48 13.33
CA GLU A 48 1.95 -7.49 13.31
C GLU A 48 1.91 -8.38 12.06
N ILE A 49 0.71 -8.76 11.62
CA ILE A 49 0.51 -9.51 10.37
C ILE A 49 1.02 -8.69 9.19
N LEU A 50 0.62 -7.41 9.09
CA LEU A 50 1.03 -6.53 8.00
C LEU A 50 2.55 -6.32 7.97
N CYS A 51 3.18 -5.99 9.12
CA CYS A 51 4.63 -5.84 9.21
C CYS A 51 5.37 -7.13 8.83
N HIS A 52 4.86 -8.29 9.27
CA HIS A 52 5.43 -9.59 8.93
C HIS A 52 5.39 -9.85 7.42
N GLN A 53 4.29 -9.51 6.75
CA GLN A 53 4.11 -9.71 5.32
C GLN A 53 4.94 -8.72 4.49
N ILE A 54 4.91 -7.42 4.83
CA ILE A 54 5.71 -6.37 4.18
C ILE A 54 7.20 -6.69 4.22
N GLY A 55 7.71 -7.14 5.38
CA GLY A 55 9.12 -7.51 5.53
C GLY A 55 9.57 -8.73 4.73
N ARG A 56 8.65 -9.44 4.06
CA ARG A 56 8.93 -10.66 3.28
C ARG A 56 8.68 -10.52 1.79
N PHE A 57 7.99 -9.47 1.35
CA PHE A 57 7.89 -9.16 -0.08
C PHE A 57 9.29 -9.00 -0.68
N THR A 58 9.42 -9.37 -1.94
CA THR A 58 10.70 -9.27 -2.68
C THR A 58 10.51 -8.61 -4.03
N VAL A 59 9.27 -8.50 -4.51
CA VAL A 59 8.93 -7.90 -5.78
C VAL A 59 7.71 -7.01 -5.60
N VAL A 60 7.79 -5.79 -6.13
CA VAL A 60 6.64 -4.90 -6.31
C VAL A 60 6.43 -4.66 -7.79
N ARG A 61 5.20 -4.87 -8.24
CA ARG A 61 4.77 -4.61 -9.62
C ARG A 61 3.79 -3.45 -9.62
N ARG A 62 4.14 -2.40 -10.34
CA ARG A 62 3.26 -1.25 -10.55
C ARG A 62 2.70 -1.29 -11.95
N LEU A 63 1.40 -1.09 -12.07
CA LEU A 63 0.76 -0.85 -13.35
C LEU A 63 -0.09 0.40 -13.25
N PHE A 64 0.26 1.39 -14.06
CA PHE A 64 -0.53 2.59 -14.24
C PHE A 64 -1.17 2.48 -15.63
N ARG A 65 -2.42 2.03 -15.70
CA ARG A 65 -3.12 1.97 -16.98
C ARG A 65 -3.65 3.37 -17.30
N HIS A 66 -3.18 3.94 -18.39
CA HIS A 66 -3.77 5.11 -19.04
C HIS A 66 -4.62 4.64 -20.24
N LEU A 67 -5.50 3.66 -20.02
CA LEU A 67 -6.45 3.28 -21.06
C LEU A 67 -7.54 4.35 -21.09
N GLY A 68 -7.82 4.92 -22.27
CA GLY A 68 -8.76 6.02 -22.50
C GLY A 68 -10.24 5.66 -22.28
N ILE A 69 -10.52 4.92 -21.21
CA ILE A 69 -11.84 4.45 -20.80
C ILE A 69 -12.16 5.13 -19.45
N GLN A 70 -13.42 5.50 -19.23
CA GLN A 70 -13.92 5.89 -17.92
C GLN A 70 -13.45 4.89 -16.85
N GLY A 71 -12.75 5.38 -15.83
CA GLY A 71 -12.22 4.54 -14.75
C GLY A 71 -10.71 4.28 -14.86
N ALA A 72 -9.90 5.32 -15.01
CA ALA A 72 -8.46 5.19 -14.92
C ALA A 72 -8.05 4.76 -13.49
N TYR A 73 -7.35 3.64 -13.38
CA TYR A 73 -6.84 3.10 -12.12
C TYR A 73 -5.37 2.73 -12.22
N GLY A 74 -4.67 2.92 -11.11
CA GLY A 74 -3.30 2.43 -10.89
C GLY A 74 -3.30 1.36 -9.81
N PHE A 75 -2.33 0.46 -9.84
CA PHE A 75 -2.10 -0.44 -8.72
C PHE A 75 -0.62 -0.71 -8.46
N THR A 76 -0.33 -0.97 -7.18
CA THR A 76 0.94 -1.49 -6.67
C THR A 76 0.68 -2.85 -6.07
N ASN A 77 1.17 -3.92 -6.70
CA ASN A 77 1.04 -5.29 -6.23
C ASN A 77 2.31 -5.77 -5.56
N PHE A 78 2.15 -6.51 -4.47
CA PHE A 78 3.22 -7.04 -3.64
C PHE A 78 3.33 -8.55 -3.83
N HIS A 79 4.54 -9.03 -4.08
CA HIS A 79 4.79 -10.45 -4.30
C HIS A 79 6.03 -10.95 -3.56
N THR A 80 6.02 -12.24 -3.26
CA THR A 80 7.13 -12.97 -2.65
C THR A 80 7.70 -14.00 -3.63
N PHE A 81 8.81 -13.65 -4.27
CA PHE A 81 9.58 -14.56 -5.10
C PHE A 81 10.99 -14.77 -4.51
N ARG A 82 11.50 -16.00 -4.56
CA ARG A 82 12.90 -16.29 -4.26
C ARG A 82 13.43 -17.27 -5.31
N PHE A 83 14.52 -16.89 -5.98
CA PHE A 83 15.11 -17.66 -7.09
C PHE A 83 14.07 -18.06 -8.15
N GLY A 84 13.21 -17.11 -8.56
CA GLY A 84 12.13 -17.32 -9.53
C GLY A 84 10.93 -18.14 -9.03
N LYS A 85 10.99 -18.71 -7.82
CA LYS A 85 9.88 -19.49 -7.24
C LYS A 85 9.00 -18.62 -6.36
N ASN A 86 7.68 -18.76 -6.51
CA ASN A 86 6.72 -18.15 -5.59
C ASN A 86 6.83 -18.84 -4.23
N ILE A 87 7.11 -18.05 -3.19
CA ILE A 87 7.26 -18.52 -1.81
C ILE A 87 6.17 -17.96 -0.88
N SER A 88 5.02 -17.55 -1.43
CA SER A 88 3.89 -16.99 -0.68
C SER A 88 3.36 -17.92 0.41
N GLY A 89 3.58 -19.23 0.31
CA GLY A 89 3.30 -20.18 1.38
C GLY A 89 4.00 -19.85 2.70
N LYS A 90 5.10 -19.10 2.69
CA LYS A 90 5.76 -18.61 3.91
C LYS A 90 4.99 -17.47 4.60
N LEU A 91 4.18 -16.71 3.86
CA LEU A 91 3.31 -15.67 4.39
C LEU A 91 2.08 -16.26 5.08
N GLN A 92 1.65 -17.46 4.69
CA GLN A 92 0.49 -18.14 5.27
C GLN A 92 0.63 -18.47 6.78
N LYS A 93 1.83 -18.27 7.37
CA LYS A 93 2.05 -18.40 8.81
C LYS A 93 1.41 -17.29 9.64
N LYS A 94 1.24 -16.10 9.07
CA LYS A 94 0.55 -14.96 9.70
C LYS A 94 -0.34 -14.31 8.65
N THR A 95 -1.64 -14.55 8.77
CA THR A 95 -2.67 -14.07 7.84
C THR A 95 -3.72 -13.26 8.57
N PHE A 96 -4.33 -12.31 7.87
CA PHE A 96 -5.57 -11.70 8.32
C PHE A 96 -6.65 -12.78 8.50
N ALA A 97 -7.61 -12.54 9.40
CA ALA A 97 -8.63 -13.53 9.77
C ALA A 97 -9.48 -13.97 8.56
N ASN A 98 -9.74 -13.06 7.62
CA ASN A 98 -10.53 -13.35 6.43
C ASN A 98 -9.69 -14.12 5.39
N LYS A 99 -10.24 -15.26 4.92
CA LYS A 99 -9.63 -16.16 3.92
C LYS A 99 -10.33 -16.16 2.56
N ASP A 100 -11.31 -15.28 2.36
CA ASP A 100 -11.97 -15.07 1.08
C ASP A 100 -10.94 -14.71 -0.01
N GLU A 101 -11.32 -14.92 -1.27
CA GLU A 101 -10.39 -14.75 -2.39
C GLU A 101 -9.84 -13.33 -2.49
N GLU A 102 -10.69 -12.31 -2.30
CA GLU A 102 -10.29 -10.91 -2.34
C GLU A 102 -11.17 -10.11 -1.38
N VAL A 103 -10.54 -9.34 -0.49
CA VAL A 103 -11.23 -8.54 0.52
C VAL A 103 -10.59 -7.18 0.64
N LEU A 104 -11.42 -6.16 0.73
CA LEU A 104 -10.99 -4.80 1.03
C LEU A 104 -10.59 -4.74 2.50
N LEU A 105 -9.32 -4.43 2.76
CA LEU A 105 -8.79 -4.23 4.12
C LEU A 105 -9.06 -2.82 4.61
N ALA A 106 -8.86 -1.82 3.77
CA ALA A 106 -9.05 -0.43 4.13
C ALA A 106 -9.23 0.45 2.89
N THR A 107 -9.80 1.64 3.10
CA THR A 107 -9.80 2.73 2.13
C THR A 107 -9.05 3.93 2.68
N ALA A 108 -8.52 4.77 1.80
CA ALA A 108 -7.96 6.06 2.18
C ALA A 108 -8.24 7.12 1.12
N ARG A 109 -8.27 8.37 1.56
CA ARG A 109 -8.38 9.52 0.67
C ARG A 109 -7.21 10.46 0.86
N VAL A 110 -6.57 10.79 -0.24
CA VAL A 110 -5.43 11.70 -0.28
C VAL A 110 -5.78 12.91 -1.11
N THR A 111 -5.58 14.10 -0.56
CA THR A 111 -5.74 15.36 -1.27
C THR A 111 -4.39 16.00 -1.51
N HIS A 112 -4.20 16.59 -2.69
CA HIS A 112 -3.01 17.33 -3.08
C HIS A 112 -3.39 18.52 -3.97
N ALA A 113 -2.42 19.37 -4.31
CA ALA A 113 -2.67 20.63 -5.03
C ALA A 113 -3.41 20.48 -6.39
N LYS A 114 -3.38 19.29 -7.01
CA LYS A 114 -3.97 19.03 -8.33
C LYS A 114 -5.24 18.17 -8.28
N GLY A 115 -5.67 17.71 -7.10
CA GLY A 115 -6.85 16.86 -6.98
C GLY A 115 -6.81 15.88 -5.83
N GLU A 116 -7.52 14.78 -6.02
CA GLU A 116 -7.73 13.74 -5.04
C GLU A 116 -7.33 12.37 -5.62
N ILE A 117 -6.80 11.52 -4.74
CA ILE A 117 -6.49 10.12 -5.00
C ILE A 117 -7.25 9.30 -3.96
N ASN A 118 -8.18 8.48 -4.43
CA ASN A 118 -8.87 7.47 -3.64
C ASN A 118 -8.06 6.18 -3.69
N ILE A 119 -7.90 5.55 -2.53
CA ILE A 119 -6.96 4.46 -2.33
C ILE A 119 -7.69 3.30 -1.67
N GLN A 120 -7.41 2.09 -2.15
CA GLN A 120 -7.95 0.86 -1.59
C GLN A 120 -6.80 -0.10 -1.30
N PHE A 121 -6.85 -0.71 -0.11
CA PHE A 121 -5.89 -1.71 0.34
C PHE A 121 -6.56 -3.07 0.27
N TRP A 122 -6.00 -4.00 -0.50
CA TRP A 122 -6.62 -5.31 -0.74
C TRP A 122 -5.79 -6.43 -0.11
N ILE A 123 -6.52 -7.40 0.45
CA ILE A 123 -5.98 -8.68 0.88
C ILE A 123 -6.54 -9.79 -0.01
N VAL A 124 -5.73 -10.81 -0.27
CA VAL A 124 -6.11 -12.01 -1.03
C VAL A 124 -5.80 -13.21 -0.15
N ARG A 125 -6.83 -14.00 0.19
CA ARG A 125 -6.69 -15.20 1.06
C ARG A 125 -5.92 -14.90 2.35
N GLY A 126 -6.22 -13.77 3.00
CA GLY A 126 -5.60 -13.32 4.25
C GLY A 126 -4.18 -12.75 4.11
N ILE A 127 -3.70 -12.47 2.89
CA ILE A 127 -2.38 -11.88 2.63
C ILE A 127 -2.56 -10.50 1.99
N PHE A 128 -1.89 -9.48 2.52
CA PHE A 128 -1.82 -8.16 1.90
C PHE A 128 -1.25 -8.27 0.49
N PHE A 129 -1.98 -7.73 -0.49
CA PHE A 129 -1.69 -8.00 -1.89
C PHE A 129 -1.46 -6.73 -2.69
N SER A 130 -2.32 -5.72 -2.55
CA SER A 130 -2.22 -4.54 -3.41
C SER A 130 -2.70 -3.25 -2.75
N ILE A 131 -2.18 -2.15 -3.30
CA ILE A 131 -2.71 -0.79 -3.14
C ILE A 131 -3.25 -0.37 -4.50
N GLU A 132 -4.54 -0.11 -4.59
CA GLU A 132 -5.21 0.42 -5.78
C GLU A 132 -5.41 1.93 -5.62
N TYR A 133 -5.22 2.67 -6.71
CA TYR A 133 -5.34 4.12 -6.79
C TYR A 133 -6.36 4.51 -7.84
N ARG A 134 -7.26 5.44 -7.50
CA ARG A 134 -8.22 6.05 -8.41
C ARG A 134 -8.14 7.57 -8.31
N SER A 135 -7.97 8.23 -9.46
CA SER A 135 -7.88 9.69 -9.53
C SER A 135 -8.50 10.18 -10.83
N ALA A 136 -9.34 11.22 -10.75
CA ALA A 136 -9.94 11.85 -11.92
C ALA A 136 -8.88 12.50 -12.83
N GLN A 137 -7.74 12.92 -12.26
CA GLN A 137 -6.63 13.53 -12.99
C GLN A 137 -5.61 12.51 -13.50
N HIS A 138 -5.90 11.21 -13.35
CA HIS A 138 -5.02 10.10 -13.73
C HIS A 138 -3.63 10.21 -13.06
N GLN A 139 -3.60 10.80 -11.86
CA GLN A 139 -2.42 10.96 -11.05
C GLN A 139 -2.48 9.95 -9.89
N TYR A 140 -1.57 8.99 -9.89
CA TYR A 140 -1.56 7.89 -8.91
C TYR A 140 -0.52 8.06 -7.80
N HIS A 141 0.22 9.17 -7.83
CA HIS A 141 1.13 9.60 -6.78
C HIS A 141 1.17 11.14 -6.74
N PRO A 142 1.20 11.76 -5.56
CA PRO A 142 1.33 13.20 -5.46
C PRO A 142 2.73 13.66 -5.92
N LEU A 143 2.78 14.73 -6.71
CA LEU A 143 4.02 15.36 -7.20
C LEU A 143 4.54 16.46 -6.25
N SER A 144 3.77 16.78 -5.22
CA SER A 144 4.04 17.81 -4.23
C SER A 144 3.53 17.37 -2.86
N SER A 145 3.54 18.26 -1.86
CA SER A 145 2.97 17.96 -0.55
C SER A 145 1.52 17.48 -0.67
N PHE A 146 1.15 16.51 0.16
CA PHE A 146 -0.17 15.92 0.19
C PHE A 146 -0.66 15.75 1.63
N ASP A 147 -1.97 15.64 1.77
CA ASP A 147 -2.64 15.36 3.04
C ASP A 147 -3.38 14.03 2.92
N ILE A 148 -3.19 13.15 3.90
CA ILE A 148 -4.05 11.97 4.07
C ILE A 148 -5.25 12.44 4.90
N VAL A 149 -6.43 12.50 4.28
CA VAL A 149 -7.65 13.04 4.88
C VAL A 149 -8.26 12.03 5.85
N ASP A 150 -8.37 10.78 5.41
CA ASP A 150 -8.90 9.66 6.18
C ASP A 150 -8.30 8.33 5.72
N ILE A 151 -8.27 7.39 6.66
CA ILE A 151 -8.02 5.96 6.44
C ILE A 151 -9.06 5.22 7.27
N VAL A 152 -9.80 4.32 6.62
CA VAL A 152 -10.92 3.59 7.20
C VAL A 152 -10.71 2.09 6.98
N VAL A 153 -10.62 1.32 8.08
CA VAL A 153 -10.42 -0.14 8.03
C VAL A 153 -11.77 -0.84 7.84
N TRP A 154 -11.80 -1.87 6.99
CA TRP A 154 -13.02 -2.57 6.57
C TRP A 154 -13.07 -4.02 7.12
N PRO A 155 -14.26 -4.55 7.47
CA PRO A 155 -15.51 -3.81 7.66
C PRO A 155 -15.37 -2.84 8.83
N ASN A 156 -16.04 -1.68 8.75
CA ASN A 156 -16.06 -0.70 9.84
C ASN A 156 -16.44 -1.43 11.14
N LYS A 157 -15.48 -1.55 12.07
CA LYS A 157 -15.78 -1.92 13.45
C LYS A 157 -16.41 -0.74 14.17
#